data_AF-Q9KAT0-F1
#
_entry.id   AF-Q9KAT0-F1
#
_cell.length_a   1.000
_cell.length_b   1.000
_cell.length_c   1.000
_cell.angle_alpha   90.00
_cell.angle_beta   90.00
_cell.angle_gamma   90.00
#
_symmetry.space_group_name_H-M   'P 1'
#
loop_
_entity.id
_entity.type
_entity.pdbx_description
1 polymer ?
#
loop_
_entity_poly.entity_id
_entity_poly.type
_entity_poly.pdbx_seq_one_letter_code
_entity_poly.pdbx_strand_id
1 'polypeptide(L)'
;MVQKDERFVRRLFELPTAEVLETEVKVHAHVHEGYSDRDDLSSLSPIEQSDLIERYSVCVFLRNGKGCMLDASFKNAVCRSFICPSVEATLSNELLHEIQAAIHAIQHEAKQFHTTCKQVLQELGLSLKKDHDEVIRFLKQYYPEPDLHEKRS
;
A
#
# COMPACT_ATOMS: atom_id res chain seq x y z
N MET A 1 12.12 -5.68 -0.06
CA MET A 1 11.53 -4.31 0.02
C MET A 1 12.52 -3.26 0.54
N VAL A 2 12.91 -3.27 1.83
CA VAL A 2 13.81 -2.24 2.41
C VAL A 2 15.22 -2.27 1.81
N GLN A 3 15.71 -3.46 1.45
CA GLN A 3 17.02 -3.61 0.81
C GLN A 3 17.08 -3.02 -0.61
N LYS A 4 15.93 -2.90 -1.29
CA LYS A 4 15.86 -2.38 -2.67
C LYS A 4 16.04 -0.87 -2.73
N ASP A 5 15.41 -0.15 -1.81
CA ASP A 5 15.59 1.30 -1.68
C ASP A 5 15.27 1.77 -0.25
N GLU A 6 16.28 1.70 0.64
CA GLU A 6 16.15 2.21 2.01
C GLU A 6 15.83 3.72 2.02
N ARG A 7 16.34 4.48 1.05
CA ARG A 7 16.06 5.92 0.97
C ARG A 7 14.58 6.18 0.70
N PHE A 8 13.95 5.36 -0.13
CA PHE A 8 12.51 5.42 -0.34
C PHE A 8 11.75 5.11 0.95
N VAL A 9 12.12 4.05 1.67
CA VAL A 9 11.48 3.69 2.95
C VAL A 9 11.60 4.81 3.98
N ARG A 10 12.79 5.41 4.11
CA ARG A 10 13.00 6.58 4.98
C ARG A 10 12.11 7.75 4.57
N ARG A 11 12.04 8.04 3.27
CA ARG A 11 11.18 9.10 2.73
C ARG A 11 9.71 8.88 3.04
N LEU A 12 9.22 7.63 3.14
CA LEU A 12 7.82 7.36 3.51
C LEU A 12 7.45 7.97 4.87
N PHE A 13 8.37 7.95 5.84
CA PHE A 13 8.16 8.55 7.17
C PHE A 13 8.13 10.08 7.14
N GLU A 14 8.71 10.67 6.09
CA GLU A 14 8.85 12.12 5.92
C GLU A 14 7.80 12.73 4.98
N LEU A 15 6.95 11.90 4.36
CA LEU A 15 5.92 12.40 3.46
C LEU A 15 4.92 13.26 4.23
N PRO A 16 4.56 14.47 3.72
CA PRO A 16 3.56 15.31 4.38
C PRO A 16 2.18 14.64 4.52
N THR A 17 1.88 13.68 3.64
CA THR A 17 0.64 12.89 3.67
C THR A 17 0.77 11.58 4.45
N ALA A 18 1.94 11.29 5.04
CA ALA A 18 2.11 10.08 5.84
C ALA A 18 1.67 10.29 7.29
N GLU A 19 0.90 9.31 7.76
CA GLU A 19 0.57 9.09 9.16
C GLU A 19 1.36 7.88 9.65
N VAL A 20 2.31 8.12 10.55
CA VAL A 20 3.14 7.06 11.15
C VAL A 20 2.49 6.59 12.44
N LEU A 21 1.97 5.36 12.42
CA LEU A 21 1.38 4.67 13.55
C LEU A 21 2.40 3.75 14.21
N GLU A 22 2.02 3.10 15.32
CA GLU A 22 2.94 2.24 16.08
C GLU A 22 3.50 1.07 15.25
N THR A 23 2.72 0.53 14.32
CA THR A 23 3.08 -0.69 13.56
C THR A 23 2.78 -0.60 12.06
N GLU A 24 2.29 0.54 11.58
CA GLU A 24 2.07 0.78 10.15
C GLU A 24 2.35 2.25 9.78
N VAL A 25 2.64 2.50 8.50
CA VAL A 25 2.67 3.84 7.91
C VAL A 25 1.54 3.94 6.90
N LYS A 26 0.63 4.89 7.08
CA LYS A 26 -0.45 5.19 6.14
C LYS A 26 -0.09 6.40 5.31
N VAL A 27 -0.06 6.26 4.00
CA VAL A 27 0.14 7.40 3.10
C VAL A 27 -1.20 7.80 2.53
N HIS A 28 -1.70 8.96 2.96
CA HIS A 28 -2.98 9.51 2.50
C HIS A 28 -2.87 9.98 1.04
N ALA A 29 -3.95 9.83 0.30
CA ALA A 29 -4.07 10.37 -1.05
C ALA A 29 -4.10 11.91 -0.99
N HIS A 30 -3.71 12.54 -2.09
CA HIS A 30 -3.95 13.97 -2.27
C HIS A 30 -5.42 14.17 -2.63
N VAL A 31 -6.15 14.89 -1.77
CA VAL A 31 -7.54 15.27 -2.01
C VAL A 31 -7.55 16.63 -2.71
N HIS A 32 -8.19 16.72 -3.86
CA HIS A 32 -8.31 17.94 -4.64
C HIS A 32 -9.14 19.00 -3.89
N GLU A 33 -8.73 20.27 -3.96
CA GLU A 33 -9.35 21.39 -3.21
C GLU A 33 -10.85 21.53 -3.45
N GLY A 34 -11.30 21.27 -4.69
CA GLY A 34 -12.73 21.26 -5.03
C GLY A 34 -13.60 20.24 -4.28
N TYR A 35 -13.04 19.36 -3.44
CA TYR A 35 -13.80 18.61 -2.45
C TYR A 35 -14.26 19.51 -1.30
N SER A 36 -13.35 20.35 -0.78
CA SER A 36 -13.61 21.24 0.36
C SER A 36 -14.52 22.42 0.01
N ASP A 37 -14.54 22.84 -1.25
CA ASP A 37 -15.38 23.94 -1.74
C ASP A 37 -16.86 23.55 -1.94
N ARG A 38 -17.25 22.34 -1.54
CA ARG A 38 -18.62 21.85 -1.70
C ARG A 38 -19.51 22.24 -0.53
N ASP A 39 -20.51 23.06 -0.83
CA ASP A 39 -21.51 23.51 0.15
C ASP A 39 -22.42 22.39 0.70
N ASP A 40 -22.49 21.23 0.01
CA ASP A 40 -23.40 20.13 0.34
C ASP A 40 -22.81 19.09 1.30
N LEU A 41 -21.52 19.18 1.67
CA LEU A 41 -20.85 18.15 2.48
C LEU A 41 -21.59 17.84 3.80
N SER A 42 -22.11 18.86 4.48
CA SER A 42 -22.83 18.68 5.75
C SER A 42 -24.20 17.98 5.61
N SER A 43 -24.74 17.93 4.39
CA SER A 43 -26.03 17.28 4.10
C SER A 43 -25.88 15.82 3.70
N LEU A 44 -24.66 15.38 3.37
CA LEU A 44 -24.36 14.02 2.97
C LEU A 44 -24.22 13.11 4.19
N SER A 45 -24.68 11.87 4.03
CA SER A 45 -24.39 10.80 4.99
C SER A 45 -22.89 10.47 5.01
N PRO A 46 -22.38 9.82 6.07
CA PRO A 46 -20.97 9.43 6.14
C PRO A 46 -20.49 8.57 4.96
N ILE A 47 -21.37 7.72 4.40
CA ILE A 47 -21.05 6.87 3.25
C ILE A 47 -20.92 7.73 1.99
N GLU A 48 -21.85 8.64 1.76
CA GLU A 48 -21.80 9.55 0.60
C GLU A 48 -20.60 10.49 0.66
N GLN A 49 -20.22 10.95 1.85
CA GLN A 49 -18.99 11.72 2.03
C GLN A 49 -17.76 10.89 1.68
N SER A 50 -17.72 9.61 2.07
CA SER A 50 -16.63 8.69 1.74
C SER A 50 -16.52 8.45 0.23
N ASP A 51 -17.63 8.15 -0.44
CA ASP A 51 -17.65 7.96 -1.89
C ASP A 51 -17.24 9.24 -2.63
N LEU A 52 -17.63 10.39 -2.10
CA LEU A 52 -17.30 11.69 -2.68
C LEU A 52 -15.82 12.00 -2.52
N ILE A 53 -15.23 11.84 -1.34
CA ILE A 53 -13.81 12.14 -1.12
C ILE A 53 -12.93 11.25 -2.01
N GLU A 54 -13.31 9.99 -2.23
CA GLU A 54 -12.59 9.06 -3.11
C GLU A 54 -12.52 9.58 -4.56
N ARG A 55 -13.59 10.19 -5.08
CA ARG A 55 -13.62 10.77 -6.44
C ARG A 55 -12.68 11.96 -6.61
N TYR A 56 -12.38 12.66 -5.52
CA TYR A 56 -11.46 13.79 -5.50
C TYR A 56 -10.05 13.40 -5.03
N SER A 57 -9.81 12.12 -4.75
CA SER A 57 -8.55 11.62 -4.21
C SER A 57 -7.64 11.05 -5.31
N VAL A 58 -6.37 11.44 -5.29
CA VAL A 58 -5.34 10.89 -6.17
C VAL A 58 -4.16 10.37 -5.34
N CYS A 59 -3.75 9.13 -5.61
CA CYS A 59 -2.57 8.55 -4.97
C CYS A 59 -1.32 9.39 -5.24
N VAL A 60 -0.55 9.71 -4.18
CA VAL A 60 0.65 10.57 -4.26
C VAL A 60 1.77 10.00 -5.14
N PHE A 61 1.74 8.69 -5.40
CA PHE A 61 2.70 7.99 -6.27
C PHE A 61 2.25 7.92 -7.74
N LEU A 62 1.04 8.38 -8.07
CA LEU A 62 0.57 8.47 -9.45
C LEU A 62 1.14 9.72 -10.12
N ARG A 63 1.67 9.57 -11.33
CA ARG A 63 2.14 10.69 -12.16
C ARG A 63 1.38 10.73 -13.48
N ASN A 64 0.87 11.91 -13.83
CA ASN A 64 0.15 12.15 -15.06
C ASN A 64 0.97 11.69 -16.28
N GLY A 65 0.35 10.87 -17.13
CA GLY A 65 0.98 10.30 -18.32
C GLY A 65 2.09 9.26 -18.07
N LYS A 66 2.43 8.95 -16.81
CA LYS A 66 3.49 7.98 -16.45
C LYS A 66 2.99 6.82 -15.59
N GLY A 67 1.77 6.91 -15.06
CA GLY A 67 1.19 5.89 -14.21
C GLY A 67 1.79 5.87 -12.81
N CYS A 68 1.74 4.71 -12.16
CA CYS A 68 2.25 4.54 -10.81
C CYS A 68 3.78 4.50 -10.81
N MET A 69 4.42 5.40 -10.07
CA MET A 69 5.87 5.47 -9.94
C MET A 69 6.43 4.59 -8.84
N LEU A 70 5.56 3.89 -8.10
CA LEU A 70 5.96 2.99 -7.03
C LEU A 70 6.55 1.72 -7.62
N ASP A 71 7.77 1.38 -7.21
CA ASP A 71 8.38 0.11 -7.58
C ASP A 71 7.50 -1.06 -7.11
N ALA A 72 7.47 -2.14 -7.91
CA ALA A 72 6.65 -3.32 -7.62
C ALA A 72 6.86 -3.88 -6.20
N SER A 73 8.07 -3.79 -5.64
CA SER A 73 8.37 -4.28 -4.29
C SER A 73 7.74 -3.44 -3.17
N PHE A 74 7.30 -2.20 -3.47
CA PHE A 74 6.62 -1.32 -2.52
C PHE A 74 5.10 -1.27 -2.72
N LYS A 75 4.58 -1.90 -3.78
CA LYS A 75 3.13 -1.98 -4.00
C LYS A 75 2.49 -2.86 -2.92
N ASN A 76 1.52 -2.29 -2.21
CA ASN A 76 0.74 -3.03 -1.23
C ASN A 76 -0.20 -4.06 -1.90
N ALA A 77 -0.86 -4.88 -1.09
CA ALA A 77 -1.76 -5.92 -1.57
C ALA A 77 -2.84 -5.36 -2.50
N VAL A 78 -3.45 -4.21 -2.15
CA VAL A 78 -4.48 -3.55 -2.97
C VAL A 78 -3.92 -3.16 -4.33
N CYS A 79 -2.77 -2.50 -4.40
CA CYS A 79 -2.14 -2.13 -5.66
C CYS A 79 -1.71 -3.33 -6.51
N ARG A 80 -1.46 -4.49 -5.88
CA ARG A 80 -1.10 -5.75 -6.54
C ARG A 80 -2.31 -6.56 -6.98
N SER A 81 -3.47 -6.33 -6.38
CA SER A 81 -4.68 -7.14 -6.57
C SER A 81 -5.85 -6.39 -7.20
N PHE A 82 -5.75 -5.07 -7.34
CA PHE A 82 -6.83 -4.27 -7.91
C PHE A 82 -6.95 -4.48 -9.42
N ILE A 83 -8.17 -4.73 -9.87
CA ILE A 83 -8.55 -4.79 -11.27
C ILE A 83 -9.80 -3.94 -11.44
N CYS A 84 -9.84 -3.14 -12.52
CA CYS A 84 -10.99 -2.33 -12.82
C CYS A 84 -12.21 -3.22 -13.11
N PRO A 85 -13.40 -2.99 -12.52
CA PRO A 85 -14.60 -3.78 -12.79
C PRO A 85 -14.95 -3.87 -14.29
N SER A 86 -14.69 -2.80 -15.05
CA SER A 86 -14.91 -2.81 -16.50
C SER A 86 -13.97 -3.77 -17.23
N VAL A 87 -12.75 -3.97 -16.71
CA VAL A 87 -11.83 -4.98 -17.24
C VAL A 87 -12.31 -6.37 -16.83
N GLU A 88 -12.68 -6.57 -15.56
CA GLU A 88 -13.19 -7.85 -15.06
C GLU A 88 -14.38 -8.37 -15.88
N ALA A 89 -15.30 -7.46 -16.24
CA ALA A 89 -16.49 -7.79 -17.06
C ALA A 89 -16.16 -8.28 -18.48
N THR A 90 -14.92 -8.09 -18.96
CA THR A 90 -14.48 -8.55 -20.29
C THR A 90 -13.73 -9.88 -20.25
N LEU A 91 -13.44 -10.41 -19.07
CA LEU A 91 -12.65 -11.64 -18.91
C LEU A 91 -13.53 -12.88 -19.10
N SER A 92 -12.92 -13.97 -19.57
CA SER A 92 -13.57 -15.28 -19.52
C SER A 92 -13.69 -15.77 -18.08
N ASN A 93 -14.61 -16.69 -17.82
CA ASN A 93 -14.80 -17.27 -16.49
C ASN A 93 -13.54 -17.96 -15.97
N GLU A 94 -12.78 -18.64 -16.85
CA GLU A 94 -11.53 -19.31 -16.50
C GLU A 94 -10.47 -18.29 -16.04
N LEU A 95 -10.27 -17.23 -16.82
CA LEU A 95 -9.28 -16.19 -16.50
C LEU A 95 -9.68 -15.41 -15.24
N LEU A 96 -10.98 -15.14 -15.07
CA LEU A 96 -11.50 -14.51 -13.86
C LEU A 96 -11.20 -15.38 -12.62
N HIS A 97 -11.37 -16.69 -12.71
CA HIS A 97 -11.07 -17.60 -11.62
C HIS A 97 -9.57 -17.63 -11.26
N GLU A 98 -8.69 -17.68 -12.27
CA GLU A 98 -7.23 -17.63 -12.07
C GLU A 98 -6.80 -16.32 -11.39
N ILE A 99 -7.36 -15.20 -11.84
CA ILE A 99 -7.11 -13.89 -11.26
C ILE A 99 -7.59 -13.82 -9.81
N GLN A 100 -8.80 -14.30 -9.52
CA GLN A 100 -9.33 -14.33 -8.16
C GLN A 100 -8.45 -15.17 -7.24
N ALA A 101 -7.96 -16.33 -7.71
CA ALA A 101 -7.02 -17.16 -6.96
C ALA A 101 -5.70 -16.40 -6.66
N ALA A 102 -5.15 -15.68 -7.65
CA ALA A 102 -3.96 -14.85 -7.46
C ALA A 102 -4.19 -13.70 -6.47
N ILE A 103 -5.34 -13.01 -6.56
CA ILE A 103 -5.75 -11.97 -5.62
C ILE A 103 -5.80 -12.53 -4.19
N HIS A 104 -6.44 -13.68 -4.00
CA HIS A 104 -6.50 -14.36 -2.71
C HIS A 104 -5.12 -14.69 -2.15
N ALA A 105 -4.21 -15.20 -2.99
CA ALA A 105 -2.85 -15.51 -2.59
C ALA A 105 -2.08 -14.24 -2.14
N ILE A 106 -2.18 -13.15 -2.91
CA ILE A 106 -1.54 -11.85 -2.59
C ILE A 106 -2.06 -11.31 -1.25
N GLN A 107 -3.38 -11.34 -1.04
CA GLN A 107 -3.99 -10.83 0.19
C GLN A 107 -3.59 -11.68 1.39
N HIS A 108 -3.53 -13.00 1.22
CA HIS A 108 -3.09 -13.92 2.27
C HIS A 108 -1.61 -13.70 2.64
N GLU A 109 -0.72 -13.62 1.64
CA GLU A 109 0.71 -13.32 1.81
C GLU A 109 0.90 -12.02 2.59
N ALA A 110 0.24 -10.93 2.15
CA ALA A 110 0.36 -9.63 2.80
C ALA A 110 -0.18 -9.63 4.23
N LYS A 111 -1.31 -10.29 4.48
CA LYS A 111 -1.89 -10.41 5.83
C LYS A 111 -0.97 -11.17 6.78
N GLN A 112 -0.38 -12.27 6.31
CA GLN A 112 0.59 -13.04 7.10
C GLN A 112 1.82 -12.19 7.42
N PHE A 113 2.41 -11.56 6.41
CA PHE A 113 3.56 -10.67 6.59
C PHE A 113 3.28 -9.55 7.60
N HIS A 114 2.16 -8.83 7.46
CA HIS A 114 1.78 -7.77 8.40
C HIS A 114 1.57 -8.30 9.82
N THR A 115 0.92 -9.45 9.96
CA THR A 115 0.64 -10.05 11.28
C THR A 115 1.93 -10.45 11.97
N THR A 116 2.83 -11.14 11.26
CA THR A 116 4.13 -11.56 11.79
C THR A 116 4.99 -10.35 12.14
N CYS A 117 5.12 -9.36 11.25
CA CYS A 117 5.91 -8.16 11.53
C CYS A 117 5.35 -7.42 12.76
N LYS A 118 4.03 -7.27 12.85
CA LYS A 118 3.38 -6.60 13.98
C LYS A 118 3.68 -7.33 15.30
N GLN A 119 3.59 -8.66 15.32
CA GLN A 119 3.92 -9.47 16.50
C GLN A 119 5.37 -9.28 16.92
N VAL A 120 6.31 -9.37 15.97
CA VAL A 120 7.74 -9.22 16.27
C VAL A 120 8.07 -7.82 16.79
N LEU A 121 7.49 -6.77 16.20
CA LEU A 121 7.66 -5.40 16.70
C LEU A 121 7.14 -5.26 18.13
N GLN A 122 5.99 -5.86 18.45
CA GLN A 122 5.44 -5.88 19.81
C GLN A 122 6.32 -6.64 20.80
N GLU A 123 6.84 -7.81 20.42
CA GLU A 123 7.74 -8.62 21.25
C GLU A 123 9.06 -7.90 21.55
N LEU A 124 9.58 -7.16 20.58
CA LEU A 124 10.80 -6.36 20.72
C LEU A 124 10.57 -5.01 21.40
N GLY A 125 9.32 -4.63 21.69
CA GLY A 125 8.97 -3.31 22.22
C GLY A 125 9.30 -2.16 21.27
N LEU A 126 9.36 -2.43 19.96
CA LEU A 126 9.68 -1.45 18.92
C LEU A 126 8.40 -0.85 18.33
N SER A 127 8.48 0.42 17.97
CA SER A 127 7.43 1.16 17.28
C SER A 127 7.97 1.85 16.03
N LEU A 128 7.20 1.86 14.94
CA LEU A 128 7.55 2.66 13.76
C LEU A 128 7.60 4.16 14.04
N LYS A 129 6.87 4.62 15.08
CA LYS A 129 6.78 6.02 15.47
C LYS A 129 8.03 6.54 16.16
N LYS A 130 8.71 5.72 16.96
CA LYS A 130 9.89 6.13 17.76
C LYS A 130 11.18 5.47 17.30
N ASP A 131 11.09 4.28 16.73
CA ASP A 131 12.23 3.37 16.54
C ASP A 131 12.43 3.01 15.05
N HIS A 132 12.17 3.96 14.14
CA HIS A 132 12.16 3.70 12.69
C HIS A 132 13.49 3.12 12.16
N ASP A 133 14.63 3.51 12.73
CA ASP A 133 15.96 2.98 12.35
C ASP A 133 16.12 1.51 12.74
N GLU A 134 15.75 1.17 13.98
CA GLU A 134 15.73 -0.20 14.50
C GLU A 134 14.78 -1.07 13.69
N VAL A 135 13.60 -0.55 13.30
CA VAL A 135 12.65 -1.28 12.47
C VAL A 135 13.19 -1.50 11.04
N ILE A 136 13.82 -0.49 10.43
CA ILE A 136 14.49 -0.65 9.13
C ILE A 136 15.58 -1.73 9.21
N ARG A 137 16.38 -1.73 10.29
CA ARG A 137 17.42 -2.73 10.53
C ARG A 137 16.84 -4.13 10.68
N PHE A 138 15.77 -4.28 11.46
CA PHE A 138 15.01 -5.53 11.60
C PHE A 138 14.51 -6.03 10.24
N LEU A 139 13.83 -5.20 9.46
CA LEU A 139 13.30 -5.58 8.16
C LEU A 139 14.39 -6.03 7.18
N LYS A 140 15.59 -5.43 7.25
CA LYS A 140 16.74 -5.85 6.45
C LYS A 140 17.30 -7.21 6.84
N GLN A 141 17.24 -7.58 8.12
CA GLN A 141 17.80 -8.82 8.63
C GLN A 141 16.87 -10.03 8.38
N TYR A 142 15.56 -9.85 8.59
CA TYR A 142 14.60 -10.96 8.62
C TYR A 142 13.84 -11.16 7.31
N TYR A 143 13.85 -10.17 6.42
CA TYR A 143 13.26 -10.27 5.09
C TYR A 143 14.30 -9.94 4.01
N PRO A 144 15.36 -10.76 3.89
CA PRO A 144 16.28 -10.66 2.76
C PRO A 144 15.50 -10.89 1.46
N GLU A 145 15.85 -10.16 0.40
CA GLU A 145 15.27 -10.43 -0.92
C GLU A 145 15.51 -11.92 -1.26
N PRO A 146 14.52 -12.64 -1.83
CA PRO A 146 14.83 -13.89 -2.49
C PRO A 146 15.79 -13.57 -3.65
N ASP A 147 16.92 -14.27 -3.72
CA ASP A 147 17.89 -14.09 -4.80
C ASP A 147 17.23 -14.44 -6.14
N LEU A 148 16.80 -13.41 -6.88
CA LEU A 148 16.12 -13.57 -8.17
C LEU A 148 17.08 -14.08 -9.27
N HIS A 149 18.36 -14.30 -8.95
CA HIS A 149 19.36 -14.83 -9.88
C HIS A 149 19.59 -16.35 -9.80
N GLU A 150 19.02 -17.08 -8.84
CA GLU A 150 19.24 -18.54 -8.73
C GLU A 150 18.25 -19.43 -9.52
N LYS A 151 17.34 -18.86 -10.33
CA LYS A 151 16.42 -19.64 -11.19
C LYS A 151 16.56 -19.37 -12.69
N ARG A 152 17.80 -19.21 -13.16
CA ARG A 152 18.16 -19.37 -14.58
C ARG A 152 19.50 -20.11 -14.70
N SER A 153 19.50 -21.39 -14.42
CA SER A 153 20.54 -22.33 -14.83
C SER A 153 19.88 -23.67 -15.15
#